data_AF-A0A3Q3KSJ8-F1
#
_entry.id   AF-A0A3Q3KSJ8-F1
#
_cell.length_a   1.000
_cell.length_b   1.000
_cell.length_c   1.000
_cell.angle_alpha   90.00
_cell.angle_beta   90.00
_cell.angle_gamma   90.00
#
_symmetry.space_group_name_H-M   'P 1'
#
loop_
_entity.id
_entity.type
_entity.pdbx_description
1 polymer ?
#
loop_
_entity_poly.entity_id
_entity_poly.type
_entity_poly.pdbx_seq_one_letter_code
_entity_poly.pdbx_strand_id
1 'polypeptide(L)'
;MSGNKYLIFSQRFLTLETVRLENCQQLKAKAVEIALPSEQLSGKEDDLFDGVSMRRKRVMPSYSSEIAEIKSKLASVTSRCQYLENKVARNKVQHGFALEKNKQWLEYDQQREAYVRAVLARMLWLEKQLNEANKARSQQHNEDYSNGKPERQWHYERLLEKAKDELEVLRDRVNETFSSRQINIIVFKVGKFNSGCQFCGGPFDFPCKATPPPSPPTRESRRSSPHSSVQDGSCLECPICQAQYPVSHYRELTYHLEVCQN
;
A
#
# COMPACT_ATOMS: atom_id res chain seq x y z
N MET A 1 -12.51 17.21 -40.19
CA MET A 1 -11.27 17.99 -39.97
C MET A 1 -10.02 17.14 -39.69
N SER A 2 -10.03 15.82 -39.93
CA SER A 2 -8.90 14.92 -39.59
C SER A 2 -7.94 14.60 -40.76
N GLY A 3 -8.34 14.82 -42.02
CA GLY A 3 -7.51 14.51 -43.19
C GLY A 3 -6.28 15.41 -43.36
N ASN A 4 -6.39 16.71 -43.06
CA ASN A 4 -5.28 17.66 -43.19
C ASN A 4 -4.14 17.39 -42.19
N LYS A 5 -4.46 16.90 -40.99
CA LYS A 5 -3.42 16.58 -39.99
C LYS A 5 -2.56 15.40 -40.42
N TYR A 6 -3.16 14.40 -41.07
CA TYR A 6 -2.44 13.24 -41.58
C TYR A 6 -1.55 13.62 -42.78
N LEU A 7 -2.04 14.47 -43.68
CA LEU A 7 -1.25 14.95 -44.82
C LEU A 7 -0.01 15.74 -44.38
N ILE A 8 -0.17 16.64 -43.41
CA ILE A 8 0.93 17.44 -42.84
C ILE A 8 1.94 16.54 -42.12
N PHE A 9 1.48 15.52 -41.40
CA PHE A 9 2.36 14.56 -40.72
C PHE A 9 3.17 13.73 -41.71
N SER A 10 2.52 13.18 -42.74
CA SER A 10 3.19 12.41 -43.80
C SER A 10 4.21 13.26 -44.56
N GLN A 11 3.89 14.52 -44.87
CA GLN A 11 4.83 15.40 -45.56
C GLN A 11 6.04 15.74 -44.69
N ARG A 12 5.83 16.02 -43.40
CA ARG A 12 6.93 16.23 -42.44
C ARG A 12 7.81 14.99 -42.27
N PHE A 13 7.21 13.81 -42.25
CA PHE A 13 7.93 12.54 -42.15
C PHE A 13 8.82 12.32 -43.37
N LEU A 14 8.28 12.50 -44.58
CA LEU A 14 9.04 12.44 -45.84
C LEU A 14 10.22 13.43 -45.85
N THR A 15 10.02 14.68 -45.43
CA THR A 15 11.11 15.66 -45.36
C THR A 15 12.20 15.25 -44.37
N LEU A 16 11.82 14.68 -43.22
CA LEU A 16 12.78 14.22 -42.21
C LEU A 16 13.59 13.02 -42.73
N GLU A 17 12.94 12.10 -43.45
CA GLU A 17 13.57 10.93 -44.07
C GLU A 17 14.62 11.34 -45.10
N THR A 18 14.33 12.35 -45.93
CA THR A 18 15.26 12.89 -46.92
C THR A 18 16.49 13.51 -46.26
N VAL A 19 16.30 14.37 -45.26
CA VAL A 19 17.40 15.02 -44.53
C VAL A 19 18.29 14.00 -43.80
N ARG A 20 17.69 12.93 -43.27
CA ARG A 20 18.42 11.82 -42.64
C ARG A 20 19.33 11.12 -43.67
N LEU A 21 18.80 10.85 -44.86
CA LEU A 21 19.56 10.19 -45.93
C LEU A 21 20.73 11.05 -46.42
N GLU A 22 20.52 12.34 -46.62
CA GLU A 22 21.56 13.30 -47.02
C GLU A 22 22.67 13.40 -45.98
N ASN A 23 22.33 13.48 -44.69
CA ASN A 23 23.33 13.47 -43.61
C ASN A 23 24.15 12.17 -43.59
N CYS A 24 23.51 11.02 -43.79
CA CYS A 24 24.22 9.75 -43.86
C CYS A 24 25.19 9.69 -45.06
N GLN A 25 24.86 10.31 -46.19
CA GLN A 25 25.76 10.40 -47.34
C GLN A 25 26.92 11.37 -47.08
N GLN A 26 26.67 12.51 -46.45
CA GLN A 26 27.73 13.47 -46.08
C GLN A 26 28.72 12.87 -45.06
N LEU A 27 28.23 12.12 -44.08
CA LEU A 27 29.10 11.41 -43.12
C LEU A 27 29.98 10.36 -43.81
N LYS A 28 29.43 9.63 -44.80
CA LYS A 28 30.20 8.69 -45.61
C LYS A 28 31.25 9.40 -46.46
N ALA A 29 30.91 10.52 -47.11
CA ALA A 29 31.86 11.30 -47.89
C ALA A 29 32.99 11.88 -47.03
N LYS A 30 32.66 12.42 -45.85
CA LYS A 30 33.63 12.99 -44.91
C LYS A 30 34.54 11.93 -44.28
N ALA A 31 34.03 10.71 -44.05
CA ALA A 31 34.86 9.59 -43.61
C ALA A 31 35.89 9.15 -44.66
N VAL A 32 35.53 9.20 -45.95
CA VAL A 32 36.47 8.95 -47.06
C VAL A 32 37.51 10.07 -47.18
N GLU A 33 37.10 11.33 -46.98
CA GLU A 33 37.99 12.49 -46.99
C GLU A 33 39.01 12.50 -45.83
N ILE A 34 38.64 11.94 -44.67
CA ILE A 34 39.55 11.74 -43.52
C ILE A 34 40.55 10.59 -43.77
N ALA A 35 40.19 9.61 -44.62
CA ALA A 35 41.07 8.49 -44.95
C ALA A 35 42.15 8.82 -46.01
N LEU A 36 41.99 9.93 -46.75
CA LEU A 36 42.87 10.32 -47.86
C LEU A 36 44.16 11.13 -47.51
N PRO A 37 44.30 11.90 -46.41
CA PRO A 37 45.51 12.72 -46.21
C PRO A 37 46.68 11.99 -45.53
N SER A 38 46.62 10.67 -45.34
CA SER A 38 47.66 9.95 -44.58
C SER A 38 48.86 9.47 -45.41
N GLU A 39 48.91 9.77 -46.72
CA GLU A 39 49.92 9.19 -47.62
C GLU A 39 50.88 10.19 -48.29
N GLN A 40 50.89 11.45 -47.84
CA GLN A 40 51.93 12.40 -48.24
C GLN A 40 52.30 13.28 -47.06
N LEU A 41 53.49 13.07 -46.49
CA LEU A 41 54.39 14.06 -45.87
C LEU A 41 55.50 13.31 -45.13
N SER A 42 56.47 12.80 -45.89
CA SER A 42 57.76 12.31 -45.41
C SER A 42 58.84 13.16 -46.06
N GLY A 43 59.38 14.14 -45.32
CA GLY A 43 60.61 14.81 -45.72
C GLY A 43 60.83 16.18 -45.10
N LYS A 44 61.70 16.20 -44.08
CA LYS A 44 62.54 17.30 -43.57
C LYS A 44 61.84 18.37 -42.72
N GLU A 45 62.27 18.45 -41.45
CA GLU A 45 62.64 19.70 -40.76
C GLU A 45 63.16 19.35 -39.34
N ASP A 46 64.42 18.87 -39.30
CA ASP A 46 65.26 18.93 -38.12
C ASP A 46 65.94 20.31 -38.10
N ASP A 47 65.70 21.08 -37.02
CA ASP A 47 66.52 22.19 -36.46
C ASP A 47 65.73 23.37 -35.86
N LEU A 48 64.40 23.30 -35.77
CA LEU A 48 63.59 24.30 -35.06
C LEU A 48 62.69 23.70 -33.96
N PHE A 49 63.10 22.61 -33.30
CA PHE A 49 62.25 21.89 -32.35
C PHE A 49 62.66 21.99 -30.87
N ASP A 50 63.80 22.60 -30.54
CA ASP A 50 64.35 22.52 -29.18
C ASP A 50 63.58 23.38 -28.15
N GLY A 51 63.17 24.60 -28.54
CA GLY A 51 62.40 25.49 -27.66
C GLY A 51 60.94 25.05 -27.41
N VAL A 52 60.31 24.43 -28.41
CA VAL A 52 58.92 23.91 -28.32
C VAL A 52 58.89 22.59 -27.53
N SER A 53 59.90 21.73 -27.70
CA SER A 53 60.07 20.48 -26.95
C SER A 53 60.16 20.70 -25.45
N MET A 54 60.91 21.73 -25.00
CA MET A 54 61.10 22.00 -23.57
C MET A 54 59.90 22.71 -22.90
N ARG A 55 59.12 23.48 -23.66
CA ARG A 55 57.80 23.98 -23.20
C ARG A 55 56.80 22.84 -23.08
N ARG A 56 56.74 21.96 -24.08
CA ARG A 56 55.84 20.80 -24.12
C ARG A 56 56.14 19.83 -22.96
N LYS A 57 57.41 19.57 -22.63
CA LYS A 57 57.83 18.76 -21.46
C LYS A 57 57.37 19.33 -20.11
N ARG A 58 57.25 20.66 -19.96
CA ARG A 58 56.81 21.30 -18.71
C ARG A 58 55.29 21.26 -18.48
N VAL A 59 54.50 21.38 -19.54
CA VAL A 59 53.02 21.50 -19.40
C VAL A 59 52.30 20.15 -19.46
N MET A 60 52.90 19.14 -20.12
CA MET A 60 52.30 17.80 -20.25
C MET A 60 51.99 17.10 -18.90
N PRO A 61 52.83 17.19 -17.85
CA PRO A 61 52.51 16.61 -16.54
C PRO A 61 51.30 17.28 -15.87
N SER A 62 51.13 18.60 -16.02
CA SER A 62 49.97 19.34 -15.49
C SER A 62 48.68 18.83 -16.11
N TYR A 63 48.62 18.77 -17.45
CA TYR A 63 47.46 18.23 -18.15
C TYR A 63 47.19 16.77 -17.82
N SER A 64 48.23 15.94 -17.68
CA SER A 64 48.05 14.55 -17.26
C SER A 64 47.43 14.44 -15.87
N SER A 65 47.82 15.31 -14.94
CA SER A 65 47.26 15.37 -13.59
C SER A 65 45.81 15.85 -13.60
N GLU A 66 45.52 16.92 -14.35
CA GLU A 66 44.15 17.44 -14.52
C GLU A 66 43.23 16.42 -15.18
N ILE A 67 43.70 15.70 -16.20
CA ILE A 67 42.95 14.60 -16.84
C ILE A 67 42.66 13.47 -15.84
N ALA A 68 43.64 13.10 -15.01
CA ALA A 68 43.45 12.07 -13.99
C ALA A 68 42.43 12.52 -12.91
N GLU A 69 42.49 13.78 -12.49
CA GLU A 69 41.54 14.37 -11.55
C GLU A 69 40.12 14.42 -12.14
N ILE A 70 39.97 14.85 -13.40
CA ILE A 70 38.68 14.86 -14.10
C ILE A 70 38.13 13.44 -14.24
N LYS A 71 38.96 12.45 -14.58
CA LYS A 71 38.55 11.04 -14.64
C LYS A 71 38.06 10.53 -13.28
N SER A 72 38.74 10.89 -12.19
CA SER A 72 38.34 10.54 -10.83
C SER A 72 36.99 11.17 -10.44
N LYS A 73 36.82 12.48 -10.72
CA LYS A 73 35.55 13.18 -10.51
C LYS A 73 34.42 12.58 -11.34
N LEU A 74 34.70 12.25 -12.60
CA LEU A 74 33.73 11.60 -13.50
C LEU A 74 33.30 10.24 -12.94
N ALA A 75 34.26 9.41 -12.50
CA ALA A 75 33.95 8.12 -11.88
C ALA A 75 33.06 8.29 -10.64
N SER A 76 33.36 9.25 -9.77
CA SER A 76 32.55 9.58 -8.59
C SER A 76 31.11 10.00 -8.96
N VAL A 77 30.97 10.89 -9.96
CA VAL A 77 29.66 11.31 -10.46
C VAL A 77 28.90 10.13 -11.07
N THR A 78 29.55 9.27 -11.85
CA THR A 78 28.95 8.08 -12.45
C THR A 78 28.41 7.13 -11.37
N SER A 79 29.20 6.84 -10.33
CA SER A 79 28.74 6.02 -9.20
C SER A 79 27.55 6.66 -8.48
N ARG A 80 27.55 7.99 -8.33
CA ARG A 80 26.44 8.71 -7.70
C ARG A 80 25.16 8.64 -8.54
N CYS A 81 25.26 8.78 -9.87
CA CYS A 81 24.13 8.64 -10.78
C CYS A 81 23.54 7.22 -10.72
N GLN A 82 24.37 6.18 -10.78
CA GLN A 82 23.92 4.79 -10.66
C GLN A 82 23.20 4.53 -9.33
N TYR A 83 23.71 5.08 -8.22
CA TYR A 83 23.04 4.97 -6.93
C TYR A 83 21.66 5.64 -6.94
N LEU A 84 21.54 6.84 -7.51
CA LEU A 84 20.27 7.55 -7.59
C LEU A 84 19.26 6.82 -8.50
N GLU A 85 19.70 6.30 -9.64
CA GLU A 85 18.87 5.48 -10.53
C GLU A 85 18.32 4.25 -9.79
N ASN A 86 19.19 3.52 -9.07
CA ASN A 86 18.77 2.38 -8.26
C ASN A 86 17.82 2.78 -7.12
N LYS A 87 18.02 3.95 -6.50
CA LYS A 87 17.10 4.48 -5.48
C LYS A 87 15.74 4.83 -6.07
N VAL A 88 15.72 5.46 -7.24
CA VAL A 88 14.48 5.78 -7.98
C VAL A 88 13.74 4.51 -8.39
N ALA A 89 14.45 3.49 -8.90
CA ALA A 89 13.86 2.21 -9.26
C ALA A 89 13.22 1.51 -8.05
N ARG A 90 13.93 1.44 -6.92
CA ARG A 90 13.40 0.88 -5.66
C ARG A 90 12.19 1.64 -5.16
N ASN A 91 12.25 2.96 -5.16
CA ASN A 91 11.12 3.79 -4.75
C ASN A 91 9.92 3.58 -5.67
N LYS A 92 10.11 3.49 -6.99
CA LYS A 92 9.01 3.26 -7.94
C LYS A 92 8.29 1.94 -7.66
N VAL A 93 9.04 0.88 -7.37
CA VAL A 93 8.49 -0.43 -6.98
C VAL A 93 7.73 -0.34 -5.65
N GLN A 94 8.32 0.31 -4.64
CA GLN A 94 7.68 0.48 -3.33
C GLN A 94 6.38 1.30 -3.41
N HIS A 95 6.37 2.39 -4.17
CA HIS A 95 5.16 3.20 -4.41
C HIS A 95 4.11 2.42 -5.19
N GLY A 96 4.52 1.59 -6.16
CA GLY A 96 3.60 0.69 -6.87
C GLY A 96 2.86 -0.27 -5.93
N PHE A 97 3.58 -0.94 -5.03
CA PHE A 97 2.95 -1.80 -4.02
C PHE A 97 2.00 -1.06 -3.08
N ALA A 98 2.37 0.16 -2.66
CA ALA A 98 1.50 0.98 -1.82
C ALA A 98 0.21 1.40 -2.54
N LEU A 99 0.31 1.80 -3.81
CA LEU A 99 -0.85 2.14 -4.63
C LEU A 99 -1.79 0.95 -4.83
N GLU A 100 -1.24 -0.24 -5.09
CA GLU A 100 -2.04 -1.45 -5.24
C GLU A 100 -2.77 -1.81 -3.94
N LYS A 101 -2.10 -1.70 -2.79
CA LYS A 101 -2.75 -1.90 -1.49
C LYS A 101 -3.84 -0.88 -1.22
N ASN A 102 -3.62 0.39 -1.57
CA ASN A 102 -4.65 1.43 -1.41
C ASN A 102 -5.88 1.15 -2.28
N LYS A 103 -5.69 0.63 -3.49
CA LYS A 103 -6.79 0.19 -4.36
C LYS A 103 -7.59 -0.94 -3.71
N GLN A 104 -6.92 -1.96 -3.17
CA GLN A 104 -7.59 -3.06 -2.47
C GLN A 104 -8.38 -2.59 -1.25
N TRP A 105 -7.83 -1.66 -0.47
CA TRP A 105 -8.55 -1.06 0.67
C TRP A 105 -9.79 -0.30 0.23
N LEU A 106 -9.74 0.42 -0.89
CA LEU A 106 -10.88 1.15 -1.42
C LEU A 106 -12.00 0.20 -1.86
N GLU A 107 -11.66 -0.88 -2.56
CA GLU A 107 -12.64 -1.90 -2.97
C GLU A 107 -13.28 -2.60 -1.76
N TYR A 108 -12.48 -2.94 -0.75
CA TYR A 108 -12.98 -3.48 0.52
C TYR A 108 -13.93 -2.49 1.23
N ASP A 109 -13.58 -1.21 1.24
CA ASP A 109 -14.39 -0.16 1.86
C ASP A 109 -15.76 -0.03 1.17
N GLN A 110 -15.78 0.00 -0.16
CA GLN A 110 -17.03 0.02 -0.94
C GLN A 110 -17.90 -1.21 -0.68
N GLN A 111 -17.31 -2.41 -0.62
CA GLN A 111 -18.05 -3.64 -0.30
C GLN A 111 -18.63 -3.59 1.12
N ARG A 112 -17.84 -3.11 2.09
CA ARG A 112 -18.30 -2.95 3.48
C ARG A 112 -19.45 -1.95 3.57
N GLU A 113 -19.37 -0.83 2.87
CA GLU A 113 -20.48 0.13 2.79
C GLU A 113 -21.74 -0.49 2.18
N ALA A 114 -21.62 -1.20 1.07
CA ALA A 114 -22.76 -1.87 0.43
C ALA A 114 -23.42 -2.89 1.37
N TYR A 115 -22.62 -3.68 2.09
CA TYR A 115 -23.10 -4.61 3.10
C TYR A 115 -23.87 -3.90 4.21
N VAL A 116 -23.31 -2.82 4.78
CA VAL A 116 -23.98 -2.05 5.84
C VAL A 116 -25.30 -1.46 5.35
N ARG A 117 -25.33 -0.90 4.13
CA ARG A 117 -26.57 -0.39 3.52
C ARG A 117 -27.63 -1.48 3.38
N ALA A 118 -27.25 -2.69 2.96
CA ALA A 118 -28.18 -3.82 2.85
C ALA A 118 -28.73 -4.26 4.21
N VAL A 119 -27.88 -4.32 5.24
CA VAL A 119 -28.29 -4.64 6.62
C VAL A 119 -29.27 -3.59 7.15
N LEU A 120 -28.98 -2.30 6.95
CA LEU A 120 -29.86 -1.21 7.34
C LEU A 120 -31.22 -1.29 6.63
N ALA A 121 -31.22 -1.54 5.32
CA ALA A 121 -32.45 -1.72 4.56
C ALA A 121 -33.29 -2.89 5.09
N ARG A 122 -32.65 -4.01 5.44
CA ARG A 122 -33.34 -5.17 6.03
C ARG A 122 -33.91 -4.86 7.42
N MET A 123 -33.16 -4.14 8.24
CA MET A 123 -33.59 -3.70 9.57
C MET A 123 -34.84 -2.80 9.48
N LEU A 124 -34.82 -1.78 8.62
CA LEU A 124 -35.95 -0.88 8.39
C LEU A 124 -37.18 -1.63 7.86
N TRP A 125 -36.98 -2.59 6.96
CA TRP A 125 -38.08 -3.42 6.47
C TRP A 125 -38.72 -4.23 7.60
N LEU A 126 -37.91 -4.88 8.45
CA LEU A 126 -38.40 -5.64 9.60
C LEU A 126 -39.11 -4.75 10.63
N GLU A 127 -38.58 -3.55 10.89
CA GLU A 127 -39.20 -2.57 11.79
C GLU A 127 -40.58 -2.13 11.29
N LYS A 128 -40.70 -1.88 9.98
CA LYS A 128 -42.00 -1.59 9.36
C LYS A 128 -42.99 -2.74 9.53
N GLN A 129 -42.57 -3.97 9.24
CA GLN A 129 -43.42 -5.15 9.42
C GLN A 129 -43.86 -5.33 10.88
N LEU A 130 -42.96 -5.11 11.84
CA LEU A 130 -43.27 -5.18 13.27
C LEU A 130 -44.30 -4.13 13.68
N ASN A 131 -44.15 -2.89 13.19
CA ASN A 131 -45.07 -1.80 13.48
C ASN A 131 -46.46 -2.03 12.88
N GLU A 132 -46.53 -2.57 11.66
CA GLU A 132 -47.79 -2.96 11.01
C GLU A 132 -48.49 -4.08 11.79
N ALA A 133 -47.75 -5.13 12.18
CA ALA A 133 -48.29 -6.22 12.99
C ALA A 133 -48.78 -5.75 14.37
N ASN A 134 -48.04 -4.85 15.03
CA ASN A 134 -48.43 -4.26 16.31
C ASN A 134 -49.71 -3.41 16.17
N LYS A 135 -49.85 -2.63 15.10
CA LYS A 135 -51.08 -1.85 14.82
C LYS A 135 -52.27 -2.76 14.59
N ALA A 136 -52.11 -3.80 13.76
CA ALA A 136 -53.17 -4.78 13.50
C ALA A 136 -53.64 -5.47 14.79
N ARG A 137 -52.69 -5.87 15.67
CA ARG A 137 -53.01 -6.45 16.99
C ARG A 137 -53.74 -5.47 17.91
N SER A 138 -53.35 -4.19 17.91
CA SER A 138 -54.02 -3.16 18.72
C SER A 138 -55.46 -2.91 18.24
N GLN A 139 -55.68 -2.88 16.93
CA GLN A 139 -57.01 -2.73 16.34
C GLN A 139 -57.94 -3.91 16.67
N GLN A 140 -57.45 -5.16 16.60
CA GLN A 140 -58.20 -6.34 17.03
C GLN A 140 -58.60 -6.29 18.52
N HIS A 141 -57.80 -5.63 19.36
CA HIS A 141 -58.08 -5.52 20.79
C HIS A 141 -59.11 -4.44 21.13
N ASN A 142 -59.30 -3.46 20.24
CA ASN A 142 -60.29 -2.38 20.40
C ASN A 142 -61.70 -2.79 19.94
N GLU A 143 -61.83 -3.77 19.04
CA GLU A 143 -63.15 -4.25 18.58
C GLU A 143 -63.72 -5.40 19.44
N ASP A 144 -62.87 -6.20 20.11
CA ASP A 144 -63.32 -7.42 20.81
C ASP A 144 -63.60 -7.29 22.32
N TYR A 145 -63.24 -6.21 23.02
CA TYR A 145 -63.36 -6.18 24.50
C TYR A 145 -63.80 -4.84 25.09
N SER A 146 -65.12 -4.69 25.25
CA SER A 146 -65.74 -3.65 26.09
C SER A 146 -65.59 -3.88 27.61
N ASN A 147 -64.97 -4.96 28.11
CA ASN A 147 -64.74 -5.08 29.55
C ASN A 147 -63.67 -6.14 29.87
N GLY A 148 -62.50 -5.75 30.41
CA GLY A 148 -61.58 -6.70 31.08
C GLY A 148 -60.13 -6.83 30.57
N LYS A 149 -59.56 -5.82 29.89
CA LYS A 149 -58.21 -5.91 29.31
C LYS A 149 -57.15 -4.82 29.60
N PRO A 150 -57.30 -3.87 30.55
CA PRO A 150 -56.27 -2.84 30.76
C PRO A 150 -55.01 -3.35 31.48
N GLU A 151 -55.13 -4.29 32.42
CA GLU A 151 -54.02 -4.61 33.35
C GLU A 151 -52.89 -5.44 32.71
N ARG A 152 -53.24 -6.41 31.85
CA ARG A 152 -52.25 -7.23 31.14
C ARG A 152 -51.47 -6.42 30.10
N GLN A 153 -52.14 -5.49 29.43
CA GLN A 153 -51.54 -4.61 28.42
C GLN A 153 -50.57 -3.62 29.08
N TRP A 154 -50.99 -3.04 30.21
CA TRP A 154 -50.17 -2.17 31.04
C TRP A 154 -48.91 -2.88 31.57
N HIS A 155 -49.02 -4.16 31.92
CA HIS A 155 -47.85 -4.98 32.32
C HIS A 155 -46.83 -5.15 31.18
N TYR A 156 -47.28 -5.42 29.96
CA TYR A 156 -46.37 -5.54 28.81
C TYR A 156 -45.78 -4.19 28.38
N GLU A 157 -46.56 -3.10 28.47
CA GLU A 157 -46.07 -1.74 28.22
C GLU A 157 -45.01 -1.34 29.24
N ARG A 158 -45.21 -1.63 30.54
CA ARG A 158 -44.19 -1.42 31.59
C ARG A 158 -42.90 -2.20 31.30
N LEU A 159 -43.00 -3.46 30.86
CA LEU A 159 -41.83 -4.27 30.51
C LEU A 159 -41.11 -3.75 29.25
N LEU A 160 -41.87 -3.33 28.24
CA LEU A 160 -41.33 -2.73 27.02
C LEU A 160 -40.60 -1.42 27.31
N GLU A 161 -41.16 -0.58 28.18
CA GLU A 161 -40.54 0.69 28.56
C GLU A 161 -39.25 0.44 29.33
N LYS A 162 -39.27 -0.49 30.29
CA LYS A 162 -38.05 -0.90 31.01
C LYS A 162 -36.96 -1.41 30.07
N ALA A 163 -37.31 -2.18 29.04
CA ALA A 163 -36.34 -2.68 28.07
C ALA A 163 -35.76 -1.55 27.18
N LYS A 164 -36.54 -0.51 26.88
CA LYS A 164 -36.05 0.67 26.16
C LYS A 164 -35.09 1.49 27.01
N ASP A 165 -35.43 1.73 28.28
CA ASP A 165 -34.56 2.42 29.23
C ASP A 165 -33.22 1.69 29.38
N GLU A 166 -33.26 0.36 29.50
CA GLU A 166 -32.04 -0.47 29.56
C GLU A 166 -31.21 -0.38 28.27
N LEU A 167 -31.84 -0.33 27.10
CA LEU A 167 -31.15 -0.14 25.83
C LEU A 167 -30.55 1.26 25.67
N GLU A 168 -31.21 2.30 26.18
CA GLU A 168 -30.71 3.67 26.19
C GLU A 168 -29.49 3.80 27.11
N VAL A 169 -29.57 3.25 28.33
CA VAL A 169 -28.41 3.16 29.24
C VAL A 169 -27.25 2.40 28.63
N LEU A 170 -27.51 1.28 27.94
CA LEU A 170 -26.46 0.53 27.24
C LEU A 170 -25.87 1.31 26.06
N ARG A 171 -26.71 2.03 25.30
CA ARG A 171 -26.26 2.91 24.21
C ARG A 171 -25.38 4.04 24.74
N ASP A 172 -25.75 4.64 25.85
CA ASP A 172 -24.98 5.70 26.50
C ASP A 172 -23.66 5.15 27.05
N ARG A 173 -23.66 3.99 27.73
CA ARG A 173 -22.41 3.31 28.13
C ARG A 173 -21.53 2.98 26.93
N VAL A 174 -22.12 2.57 25.82
CA VAL A 174 -21.39 2.29 24.59
C VAL A 174 -20.82 3.58 24.00
N ASN A 175 -21.58 4.67 23.94
CA ASN A 175 -21.11 5.98 23.49
C ASN A 175 -20.04 6.58 24.41
N GLU A 176 -20.19 6.45 25.72
CA GLU A 176 -19.20 6.83 26.72
C GLU A 176 -17.93 6.00 26.55
N THR A 177 -18.03 4.68 26.44
CA THR A 177 -16.85 3.83 26.19
C THR A 177 -16.23 4.10 24.82
N PHE A 178 -16.99 4.44 23.79
CA PHE A 178 -16.47 4.88 22.50
C PHE A 178 -15.79 6.25 22.60
N SER A 179 -16.34 7.20 23.35
CA SER A 179 -15.75 8.52 23.60
C SER A 179 -14.48 8.41 24.45
N SER A 180 -14.51 7.64 25.53
CA SER A 180 -13.34 7.31 26.36
C SER A 180 -12.29 6.50 25.59
N ARG A 181 -12.68 5.60 24.68
CA ARG A 181 -11.74 4.91 23.79
C ARG A 181 -11.17 5.84 22.73
N GLN A 182 -11.94 6.79 22.18
CA GLN A 182 -11.40 7.80 21.27
C GLN A 182 -10.43 8.74 22.00
N ILE A 183 -10.75 9.19 23.20
CA ILE A 183 -9.85 9.96 24.07
C ILE A 183 -8.60 9.13 24.40
N ASN A 184 -8.74 7.86 24.77
CA ASN A 184 -7.60 6.98 25.03
C ASN A 184 -6.76 6.73 23.77
N ILE A 185 -7.36 6.55 22.59
CA ILE A 185 -6.62 6.41 21.32
C ILE A 185 -5.90 7.70 20.98
N ILE A 186 -6.50 8.87 21.18
CA ILE A 186 -5.88 10.18 20.97
C ILE A 186 -4.76 10.40 21.99
N VAL A 187 -4.95 10.09 23.27
CA VAL A 187 -3.91 10.18 24.32
C VAL A 187 -2.78 9.17 24.07
N PHE A 188 -3.07 7.94 23.62
CA PHE A 188 -2.05 6.97 23.20
C PHE A 188 -1.32 7.42 21.93
N LYS A 189 -2.00 8.11 21.00
CA LYS A 189 -1.38 8.70 19.81
C LYS A 189 -0.50 9.89 20.17
N VAL A 190 -0.95 10.80 21.04
CA VAL A 190 -0.17 11.94 21.53
C VAL A 190 1.02 11.48 22.37
N GLY A 191 0.85 10.45 23.21
CA GLY A 191 1.94 9.78 23.92
C GLY A 191 2.95 9.11 22.98
N LYS A 192 2.48 8.42 21.93
CA LYS A 192 3.34 7.83 20.88
C LYS A 192 3.96 8.85 19.92
N PHE A 193 3.43 10.07 19.84
CA PHE A 193 4.08 11.17 19.13
C PHE A 193 5.22 11.78 19.96
N ASN A 194 5.23 11.61 21.28
CA ASN A 194 6.25 12.13 22.19
C ASN A 194 7.25 11.08 22.71
N SER A 195 7.03 9.79 22.45
CA SER A 195 7.99 8.72 22.68
C SER A 195 8.25 7.98 21.37
N GLY A 196 9.49 8.00 20.88
CA GLY A 196 9.89 7.32 19.65
C GLY A 196 9.54 5.82 19.61
N CYS A 197 9.63 5.21 18.42
CA CYS A 197 9.28 3.82 18.17
C CYS A 197 9.91 2.87 19.21
N GLN A 198 9.08 2.20 20.01
CA GLN A 198 9.50 1.33 21.13
C GLN A 198 10.24 0.06 20.68
N PHE A 199 10.41 -0.15 19.37
CA PHE A 199 11.16 -1.27 18.79
C PHE A 199 12.49 -0.86 18.12
N CYS A 200 12.75 0.44 17.89
CA CYS A 200 14.00 0.86 17.24
C CYS A 200 14.58 2.22 17.67
N GLY A 201 13.90 3.01 18.49
CA GLY A 201 14.44 4.25 19.07
C GLY A 201 14.89 5.34 18.08
N GLY A 202 14.64 5.20 16.78
CA GLY A 202 15.13 6.12 15.73
C GLY A 202 14.11 7.17 15.25
N PRO A 203 14.58 8.27 14.58
CA PRO A 203 13.71 9.28 13.97
C PRO A 203 12.87 8.73 12.81
N PHE A 204 11.76 9.41 12.54
CA PHE A 204 10.54 9.00 11.84
C PHE A 204 10.61 8.61 10.35
N ASP A 205 11.73 8.10 9.83
CA ASP A 205 11.89 7.88 8.39
C ASP A 205 11.95 6.40 7.95
N PHE A 206 11.17 5.46 8.50
CA PHE A 206 10.93 4.16 7.80
C PHE A 206 9.62 3.45 8.26
N PRO A 207 8.83 2.83 7.37
CA PRO A 207 7.59 2.13 7.74
C PRO A 207 7.90 0.73 8.31
N CYS A 208 7.50 0.50 9.56
CA CYS A 208 7.57 -0.82 10.20
C CYS A 208 6.53 -1.77 9.57
N LYS A 209 6.94 -2.99 9.19
CA LYS A 209 6.07 -3.98 8.53
C LYS A 209 4.95 -4.42 9.47
N ALA A 210 3.70 -4.06 9.15
CA ALA A 210 2.51 -4.59 9.80
C ALA A 210 2.06 -5.89 9.12
N THR A 211 1.89 -6.95 9.91
CA THR A 211 1.30 -8.24 9.52
C THR A 211 -0.20 -8.07 9.20
N PRO A 212 -0.74 -8.76 8.18
CA PRO A 212 -2.15 -8.64 7.79
C PRO A 212 -3.10 -9.33 8.79
N PRO A 213 -4.37 -8.87 8.91
CA PRO A 213 -5.38 -9.51 9.76
C PRO A 213 -5.94 -10.81 9.16
N PRO A 214 -6.41 -11.76 9.98
CA PRO A 214 -6.93 -13.05 9.51
C PRO A 214 -8.31 -12.89 8.84
N SER A 215 -8.56 -13.72 7.83
CA SER A 215 -9.79 -13.80 7.03
C SER A 215 -11.00 -14.29 7.86
N PRO A 216 -12.25 -13.90 7.50
CA PRO A 216 -13.45 -14.34 8.20
C PRO A 216 -13.86 -15.80 7.81
N PRO A 217 -14.51 -16.56 8.71
CA PRO A 217 -14.88 -17.94 8.46
C PRO A 217 -16.14 -18.05 7.59
N THR A 218 -16.08 -18.92 6.59
CA THR A 218 -17.18 -19.29 5.69
C THR A 218 -18.22 -20.11 6.46
N ARG A 219 -19.47 -19.64 6.47
CA ARG A 219 -20.59 -20.28 7.17
C ARG A 219 -21.29 -21.27 6.23
N GLU A 220 -20.99 -22.56 6.37
CA GLU A 220 -21.86 -23.62 5.85
C GLU A 220 -22.80 -24.16 6.93
N SER A 221 -24.04 -24.35 6.51
CA SER A 221 -25.19 -24.73 7.31
C SER A 221 -25.30 -26.25 7.43
N ARG A 222 -25.32 -26.81 8.64
CA ARG A 222 -25.90 -28.14 8.92
C ARG A 222 -26.67 -28.12 10.24
N ARG A 223 -27.93 -28.54 10.17
CA ARG A 223 -28.78 -28.95 11.31
C ARG A 223 -28.22 -30.25 11.89
N SER A 224 -28.21 -30.39 13.22
CA SER A 224 -28.63 -31.57 14.01
C SER A 224 -28.41 -31.32 15.51
N SER A 225 -29.29 -31.90 16.33
CA SER A 225 -29.42 -31.78 17.80
C SER A 225 -28.58 -32.86 18.55
N PRO A 226 -28.68 -33.09 19.88
CA PRO A 226 -27.76 -32.56 20.88
C PRO A 226 -27.13 -33.65 21.79
N HIS A 227 -25.82 -33.90 21.78
CA HIS A 227 -25.18 -34.72 22.82
C HIS A 227 -23.72 -34.29 23.12
N SER A 228 -23.50 -33.95 24.39
CA SER A 228 -22.28 -34.09 25.22
C SER A 228 -20.88 -33.81 24.64
N SER A 229 -20.30 -32.71 25.12
CA SER A 229 -18.93 -32.59 25.63
C SER A 229 -17.89 -33.66 25.23
N VAL A 230 -17.07 -33.34 24.22
CA VAL A 230 -15.69 -33.82 24.10
C VAL A 230 -14.87 -32.67 23.52
N GLN A 231 -13.92 -32.16 24.31
CA GLN A 231 -12.88 -31.24 23.84
C GLN A 231 -11.94 -32.02 22.92
N ASP A 232 -12.25 -32.04 21.62
CA ASP A 232 -11.30 -32.49 20.60
C ASP A 232 -10.64 -31.24 20.00
N GLY A 233 -9.91 -30.52 20.85
CA GLY A 233 -9.04 -29.45 20.41
C GLY A 233 -7.75 -30.08 19.96
N SER A 234 -7.53 -30.19 18.65
CA SER A 234 -6.26 -30.65 18.12
C SER A 234 -5.12 -29.84 18.75
N CYS A 235 -4.13 -30.54 19.32
CA CYS A 235 -2.93 -29.94 19.85
C CYS A 235 -1.84 -29.96 18.77
N LEU A 236 -1.07 -28.88 18.68
CA LEU A 236 0.14 -28.79 17.89
C LEU A 236 1.34 -29.00 18.81
N GLU A 237 2.32 -29.75 18.34
CA GLU A 237 3.53 -30.07 19.11
C GLU A 237 4.74 -29.29 18.57
N CYS A 238 5.58 -28.82 19.48
CA CYS A 238 6.91 -28.33 19.12
C CYS A 238 7.79 -29.50 18.68
N PRO A 239 8.37 -29.50 17.46
CA PRO A 239 9.19 -30.62 16.98
C PRO A 239 10.54 -30.73 17.71
N ILE A 240 10.92 -29.71 18.49
CA ILE A 240 12.22 -29.67 19.18
C ILE A 240 12.11 -30.26 20.59
N CYS A 241 11.09 -29.86 21.37
CA CYS A 241 10.94 -30.28 22.77
C CYS A 241 9.62 -31.01 23.08
N GLN A 242 8.79 -31.26 22.06
CA GLN A 242 7.50 -31.96 22.16
C GLN A 242 6.47 -31.29 23.08
N ALA A 243 6.65 -30.01 23.41
CA ALA A 243 5.66 -29.25 24.14
C ALA A 243 4.35 -29.14 23.33
N GLN A 244 3.23 -29.50 23.96
CA GLN A 244 1.90 -29.49 23.37
C GLN A 244 1.20 -28.15 23.58
N TYR A 245 0.62 -27.63 22.51
CA TYR A 245 -0.12 -26.38 22.51
C TYR A 245 -1.49 -26.58 21.87
N PRO A 246 -2.59 -26.17 22.52
CA PRO A 246 -3.90 -26.16 21.86
C PRO A 246 -3.87 -25.29 20.60
N VAL A 247 -4.57 -25.68 19.53
CA VAL A 247 -4.63 -24.89 18.27
C VAL A 247 -5.10 -23.44 18.49
N SER A 248 -5.88 -23.16 19.53
CA SER A 248 -6.28 -21.80 19.91
C SER A 248 -5.12 -20.90 20.37
N HIS A 249 -3.98 -21.49 20.75
CA HIS A 249 -2.80 -20.82 21.31
C HIS A 249 -1.59 -20.81 20.36
N TYR A 250 -1.84 -20.68 19.05
CA TYR A 250 -0.79 -20.63 18.02
C TYR A 250 0.29 -19.56 18.26
N ARG A 251 -0.07 -18.42 18.86
CA ARG A 251 0.88 -17.35 19.19
C ARG A 251 1.93 -17.79 20.22
N GLU A 252 1.52 -18.57 21.21
CA GLU A 252 2.42 -19.07 22.27
C GLU A 252 3.36 -20.14 21.71
N LEU A 253 2.85 -21.03 20.86
CA LEU A 253 3.69 -21.98 20.11
C LEU A 253 4.71 -21.25 19.22
N THR A 254 4.31 -20.18 18.52
CA THR A 254 5.21 -19.45 17.62
C THR A 254 6.36 -18.81 18.39
N TYR A 255 6.08 -18.15 19.52
CA TYR A 255 7.11 -17.62 20.40
C TYR A 255 8.00 -18.72 20.98
N HIS A 256 7.40 -19.83 21.39
CA HIS A 256 8.15 -20.99 21.88
C HIS A 256 9.08 -21.58 20.82
N LEU A 257 8.67 -21.66 19.55
CA LEU A 257 9.50 -22.13 18.44
C LEU A 257 10.68 -21.19 18.16
N GLU A 258 10.51 -19.88 18.31
CA GLU A 258 11.59 -18.89 18.17
C GLU A 258 12.63 -19.04 19.29
N VAL A 259 12.19 -19.36 20.51
CA VAL A 259 13.09 -19.58 21.65
C VAL A 259 13.74 -20.97 21.59
N CYS A 260 13.00 -22.02 21.23
CA CYS A 260 13.54 -23.39 21.14
C CYS A 260 14.49 -23.61 19.96
N GLN A 261 14.57 -22.69 18.99
CA GLN A 261 15.55 -22.74 17.91
C GLN A 261 16.95 -22.24 18.33
N ASN A 262 17.07 -21.59 19.48
CA ASN A 262 18.33 -21.21 20.12
C ASN A 262 18.69 -22.17 21.26
#